data_AF-A0A6N2LMF2-F1
#
_entry.id   AF-A0A6N2LMF2-F1
#
_cell.length_a   1.000
_cell.length_b   1.000
_cell.length_c   1.000
_cell.angle_alpha   90.00
_cell.angle_beta   90.00
_cell.angle_gamma   90.00
#
_symmetry.space_group_name_H-M   'P 1'
#
loop_
_entity.id
_entity.type
_entity.pdbx_description
1 polymer ?
#
loop_
_entity_poly.entity_id
_entity_poly.type
_entity_poly.pdbx_seq_one_letter_code
_entity_poly.pdbx_strand_id
1 'polypeptide(L)'
;MQGLLQTAEEKKQASMTELSAKHQKNIENLEGQIADALADRNKAAETISKLQVLVAEKESKIAEMDAASSGETARLRAALESVKGELAHQKHEHEKEKESWEAASQALKTKLEIAESNCIHAEIGAAKMKSQLELEVSISRLESEFSSYKVRAHSLLQKKDAELAAAMDSEQLKAIEEALKEAETEVSLASVERDKALQDLQEALANNDKELAIRDAALNNAMQQIKSLETKLDSANVHLQSEKETWKINLQNLEESWRLRCEALKAENEVPSGQDIQRELEELELKYKKLKEEHDSFRELADRMMEEKDKEISKLVDSNRNLHQSMESRPHVNHNDDAITAMHKQDGANLSTSIAEQQILLLARQQAQREEELAQSQRHILALQEEIEELERENRLHGQQEAMLKTELRNMERTQKRDGVDLTYLKNVILKLLETGEVEALLPVVAMLLQFSPEEVQKCQAYRASTDVPPSPASDTSGSGLSLFSRFSFS
;
A
#
# COMPACT_ATOMS: atom_id res chain seq x y z
N MET A 1 -95.44 65.69 -46.76
CA MET A 1 -94.12 65.90 -46.11
C MET A 1 -93.92 65.05 -44.84
N GLN A 2 -94.93 64.82 -43.99
CA GLN A 2 -94.78 64.01 -42.76
C GLN A 2 -94.29 62.56 -42.99
N GLY A 3 -94.79 61.83 -43.99
CA GLY A 3 -94.37 60.44 -44.23
C GLY A 3 -92.93 60.25 -44.73
N LEU A 4 -92.35 61.28 -45.39
CA LEU A 4 -90.94 61.28 -45.83
C LEU A 4 -89.98 61.59 -44.68
N LEU A 5 -90.38 62.45 -43.73
CA LEU A 5 -89.64 62.71 -42.50
C LEU A 5 -89.60 61.48 -41.58
N GLN A 6 -90.72 60.75 -41.47
CA GLN A 6 -90.80 59.56 -40.63
C GLN A 6 -89.94 58.40 -41.17
N THR A 7 -89.96 58.16 -42.49
CA THR A 7 -89.08 57.15 -43.11
C THR A 7 -87.59 57.52 -43.07
N ALA A 8 -87.25 58.82 -43.11
CA ALA A 8 -85.88 59.28 -42.93
C ALA A 8 -85.39 59.10 -41.48
N GLU A 9 -86.24 59.38 -40.48
CA GLU A 9 -85.92 59.16 -39.06
C GLU A 9 -85.81 57.67 -38.73
N GLU A 10 -86.67 56.82 -39.29
CA GLU A 10 -86.59 55.35 -39.15
C GLU A 10 -85.30 54.79 -39.76
N LYS A 11 -84.88 55.28 -40.95
CA LYS A 11 -83.59 54.89 -41.55
C LYS A 11 -82.40 55.36 -40.72
N LYS A 12 -82.47 56.56 -40.16
CA LYS A 12 -81.44 57.08 -39.24
C LYS A 12 -81.36 56.21 -38.00
N GLN A 13 -82.49 55.87 -37.38
CA GLN A 13 -82.56 55.01 -36.22
C GLN A 13 -82.02 53.60 -36.51
N ALA A 14 -82.42 52.99 -37.62
CA ALA A 14 -81.92 51.69 -38.06
C ALA A 14 -80.39 51.70 -38.27
N SER A 15 -79.85 52.75 -38.93
CA SER A 15 -78.41 52.89 -39.11
C SER A 15 -77.65 53.09 -37.80
N MET A 16 -78.27 53.79 -36.84
CA MET A 16 -77.68 54.02 -35.51
C MET A 16 -77.67 52.72 -34.69
N THR A 17 -78.74 51.93 -34.74
CA THR A 17 -78.79 50.61 -34.10
C THR A 17 -77.82 49.63 -34.71
N GLU A 18 -77.65 49.63 -36.04
CA GLU A 18 -76.67 48.76 -36.71
C GLU A 18 -75.23 49.16 -36.36
N LEU A 19 -74.94 50.45 -36.35
CA LEU A 19 -73.63 50.97 -35.97
C LEU A 19 -73.31 50.68 -34.49
N SER A 20 -74.30 50.85 -33.60
CA SER A 20 -74.18 50.49 -32.18
C SER A 20 -73.95 48.99 -32.00
N ALA A 21 -74.63 48.14 -32.76
CA ALA A 21 -74.44 46.69 -32.71
C ALA A 21 -73.04 46.28 -33.22
N LYS A 22 -72.55 46.91 -34.29
CA LYS A 22 -71.17 46.72 -34.79
C LYS A 22 -70.13 47.15 -33.77
N HIS A 23 -70.32 48.32 -33.14
CA HIS A 23 -69.42 48.77 -32.07
C HIS A 23 -69.43 47.83 -30.87
N GLN A 24 -70.61 47.39 -30.43
CA GLN A 24 -70.74 46.43 -29.33
C GLN A 24 -70.02 45.10 -29.64
N LYS A 25 -70.20 44.56 -30.86
CA LYS A 25 -69.51 43.36 -31.30
C LYS A 25 -67.98 43.53 -31.37
N ASN A 26 -67.50 44.71 -31.79
CA ASN A 26 -66.08 45.00 -31.78
C ASN A 26 -65.51 45.10 -30.35
N ILE A 27 -66.26 45.69 -29.42
CA ILE A 27 -65.90 45.72 -28.00
C ILE A 27 -65.79 44.30 -27.45
N GLU A 28 -66.82 43.47 -27.67
CA GLU A 28 -66.82 42.07 -27.22
C GLU A 28 -65.64 41.25 -27.80
N ASN A 29 -65.30 41.47 -29.07
CA ASN A 29 -64.16 40.81 -29.70
C ASN A 29 -62.81 41.26 -29.10
N LEU A 30 -62.64 42.56 -28.85
CA LEU A 30 -61.43 43.10 -28.20
C LEU A 30 -61.32 42.64 -26.74
N GLU A 31 -62.43 42.62 -26.00
CA GLU A 31 -62.49 42.08 -24.64
C GLU A 31 -62.11 40.59 -24.61
N GLY A 32 -62.59 39.80 -25.58
CA GLY A 32 -62.19 38.40 -25.76
C GLY A 32 -60.68 38.24 -25.99
N GLN A 33 -60.10 39.01 -26.91
CA GLN A 33 -58.65 38.98 -27.17
C GLN A 33 -57.82 39.40 -25.95
N ILE A 34 -58.28 40.38 -25.18
CA ILE A 34 -57.62 40.80 -23.94
C ILE A 34 -57.70 39.66 -22.90
N ALA A 35 -58.83 38.98 -22.77
CA ALA A 35 -58.99 37.85 -21.86
C ALA A 35 -58.05 36.69 -22.23
N ASP A 36 -57.95 36.35 -23.51
CA ASP A 36 -57.04 35.30 -23.99
C ASP A 36 -55.57 35.68 -23.74
N ALA A 37 -55.17 36.92 -24.07
CA ALA A 37 -53.82 37.41 -23.81
C ALA A 37 -53.47 37.43 -22.31
N LEU A 38 -54.43 37.77 -21.44
CA LEU A 38 -54.25 37.70 -19.98
C LEU A 38 -54.10 36.25 -19.50
N ALA A 39 -54.87 35.32 -20.04
CA ALA A 39 -54.76 33.90 -19.72
C ALA A 39 -53.39 33.35 -20.10
N ASP A 40 -52.89 33.67 -21.29
CA ASP A 40 -51.58 33.23 -21.75
C ASP A 40 -50.43 33.90 -20.99
N ARG A 41 -50.56 35.18 -20.64
CA ARG A 41 -49.62 35.86 -19.74
C ARG A 41 -49.55 35.18 -18.36
N ASN A 42 -50.69 34.76 -17.81
CA ASN A 42 -50.73 34.07 -16.53
C ASN A 42 -50.09 32.67 -16.62
N LYS A 43 -50.35 31.91 -17.69
CA LYS A 43 -49.64 30.63 -17.94
C LYS A 43 -48.14 30.83 -18.05
N ALA A 44 -47.69 31.86 -18.77
CA ALA A 44 -46.27 32.20 -18.89
C ALA A 44 -45.65 32.61 -17.55
N ALA A 45 -46.39 33.35 -16.71
CA ALA A 45 -45.94 33.69 -15.36
C ALA A 45 -45.78 32.43 -14.48
N GLU A 46 -46.71 31.48 -14.57
CA GLU A 46 -46.60 30.20 -13.86
C GLU A 46 -45.41 29.36 -14.34
N THR A 47 -45.15 29.30 -15.64
CA THR A 47 -43.99 28.56 -16.17
C THR A 47 -42.68 29.22 -15.76
N ILE A 48 -42.58 30.55 -15.80
CA ILE A 48 -41.42 31.29 -15.30
C ILE A 48 -41.21 31.01 -13.82
N SER A 49 -42.27 31.02 -13.01
CA SER A 49 -42.16 30.75 -11.57
C SER A 49 -41.70 29.31 -11.30
N LYS A 50 -42.22 28.32 -12.03
CA LYS A 50 -41.73 26.92 -11.95
C LYS A 50 -40.26 26.79 -12.33
N LEU A 51 -39.83 27.48 -13.39
CA LEU A 51 -38.43 27.47 -13.84
C LEU A 51 -37.51 28.15 -12.81
N GLN A 52 -37.93 29.25 -12.19
CA GLN A 52 -37.17 29.93 -11.15
C GLN A 52 -36.93 29.03 -9.93
N VAL A 53 -37.95 28.30 -9.47
CA VAL A 53 -37.82 27.33 -8.37
C VAL A 53 -36.82 26.24 -8.75
N LEU A 54 -36.93 25.70 -9.96
CA LEU A 54 -36.04 24.64 -10.42
C LEU A 54 -34.59 25.12 -10.54
N VAL A 55 -34.36 26.35 -11.01
CA VAL A 55 -33.02 26.97 -11.05
C VAL A 55 -32.44 27.08 -9.63
N ALA A 56 -33.20 27.60 -8.67
CA ALA A 56 -32.75 27.72 -7.29
C ALA A 56 -32.40 26.35 -6.67
N GLU A 57 -33.20 25.31 -6.94
CA GLU A 57 -32.89 23.94 -6.51
C GLU A 57 -31.59 23.41 -7.13
N LYS A 58 -31.34 23.68 -8.41
CA LYS A 58 -30.10 23.25 -9.08
C LYS A 58 -28.89 24.02 -8.56
N GLU A 59 -29.01 25.32 -8.34
CA GLU A 59 -27.96 26.14 -7.74
C GLU A 59 -27.60 25.65 -6.33
N SER A 60 -28.60 25.33 -5.50
CA SER A 60 -28.39 24.73 -4.17
C SER A 60 -27.63 23.41 -4.26
N LYS A 61 -28.00 22.53 -5.20
CA LYS A 61 -27.35 21.23 -5.37
C LYS A 61 -25.91 21.34 -5.87
N ILE A 62 -25.62 22.32 -6.73
CA ILE A 62 -24.25 22.63 -7.16
C ILE A 62 -23.40 23.10 -5.97
N ALA A 63 -23.93 24.01 -5.15
CA ALA A 63 -23.22 24.51 -3.96
C ALA A 63 -22.91 23.39 -2.94
N GLU A 64 -23.84 22.44 -2.73
CA GLU A 64 -23.61 21.27 -1.88
C GLU A 64 -22.51 20.36 -2.45
N MET A 65 -22.51 20.10 -3.76
CA MET A 65 -21.48 19.31 -4.41
C MET A 65 -20.09 19.97 -4.32
N ASP A 66 -20.02 21.29 -4.52
CA ASP A 66 -18.77 22.05 -4.43
C ASP A 66 -18.22 22.02 -2.99
N ALA A 67 -19.09 22.17 -1.99
CA ALA A 67 -18.70 22.06 -0.58
C ALA A 67 -18.19 20.64 -0.23
N ALA A 68 -18.86 19.60 -0.73
CA ALA A 68 -18.45 18.22 -0.53
C ALA A 68 -17.09 17.91 -1.18
N SER A 69 -16.91 18.30 -2.44
CA SER A 69 -15.67 18.15 -3.20
C SER A 69 -14.51 18.92 -2.55
N SER A 70 -14.75 20.17 -2.13
CA SER A 70 -13.76 20.96 -1.38
C SER A 70 -13.37 20.28 -0.06
N GLY A 71 -14.35 19.76 0.69
CA GLY A 71 -14.09 19.02 1.93
C GLY A 71 -13.32 17.71 1.73
N GLU A 72 -13.53 17.01 0.62
CA GLU A 72 -12.79 15.81 0.26
C GLU A 72 -11.35 16.13 -0.15
N THR A 73 -11.14 17.15 -0.99
CA THR A 73 -9.79 17.62 -1.34
C THR A 73 -8.99 18.07 -0.11
N ALA A 74 -9.64 18.71 0.87
CA ALA A 74 -9.01 19.08 2.13
C ALA A 74 -8.62 17.85 2.96
N ARG A 75 -9.49 16.83 3.05
CA ARG A 75 -9.21 15.56 3.73
C ARG A 75 -8.05 14.80 3.07
N LEU A 76 -8.05 14.68 1.75
CA LEU A 76 -6.96 14.03 1.01
C LEU A 76 -5.63 14.78 1.18
N ARG A 77 -5.64 16.12 1.19
CA ARG A 77 -4.44 16.91 1.47
C ARG A 77 -3.89 16.67 2.88
N ALA A 78 -4.77 16.61 3.88
CA ALA A 78 -4.36 16.32 5.25
C ALA A 78 -3.77 14.91 5.39
N ALA A 79 -4.39 13.90 4.76
CA ALA A 79 -3.88 12.54 4.72
C ALA A 79 -2.50 12.47 4.02
N LEU A 80 -2.34 13.17 2.91
CA LEU A 80 -1.07 13.23 2.18
C LEU A 80 0.06 13.84 3.02
N GLU A 81 -0.20 14.95 3.74
CA GLU A 81 0.82 15.54 4.61
C GLU A 81 1.12 14.66 5.84
N SER A 82 0.15 13.90 6.36
CA SER A 82 0.41 12.88 7.40
C SER A 82 1.36 11.80 6.89
N VAL A 83 1.04 11.18 5.74
CA VAL A 83 1.86 10.13 5.12
C VAL A 83 3.26 10.65 4.79
N LYS A 84 3.37 11.88 4.31
CA LYS A 84 4.65 12.53 4.03
C LYS A 84 5.47 12.76 5.30
N GLY A 85 4.82 13.13 6.41
CA GLY A 85 5.44 13.23 7.73
C GLY A 85 5.96 11.88 8.23
N GLU A 86 5.14 10.83 8.13
CA GLU A 86 5.51 9.46 8.49
C GLU A 86 6.68 8.94 7.64
N LEU A 87 6.67 9.18 6.32
CA LEU A 87 7.76 8.83 5.41
C LEU A 87 9.07 9.53 5.81
N ALA A 88 9.00 10.82 6.15
CA ALA A 88 10.17 11.57 6.59
C ALA A 88 10.73 11.02 7.91
N HIS A 89 9.85 10.65 8.84
CA HIS A 89 10.25 10.03 10.10
C HIS A 89 10.89 8.65 9.89
N GLN A 90 10.29 7.78 9.08
CA GLN A 90 10.87 6.47 8.74
C GLN A 90 12.23 6.60 8.07
N LYS A 91 12.38 7.55 7.13
CA LYS A 91 13.67 7.83 6.50
C LYS A 91 14.75 8.24 7.51
N HIS A 92 14.38 9.03 8.52
CA HIS A 92 15.31 9.43 9.58
C HIS A 92 15.72 8.24 10.46
N GLU A 93 14.76 7.40 10.87
CA GLU A 93 15.06 6.20 11.65
C GLU A 93 15.93 5.21 10.87
N HIS A 94 15.69 5.00 9.58
CA HIS A 94 16.54 4.15 8.73
C HIS A 94 17.97 4.68 8.61
N GLU A 95 18.18 6.00 8.47
CA GLU A 95 19.54 6.56 8.42
C GLU A 95 20.25 6.37 9.76
N LYS A 96 19.55 6.59 10.88
CA LYS A 96 20.09 6.36 12.22
C LYS A 96 20.44 4.89 12.46
N GLU A 97 19.60 3.97 12.01
CA GLU A 97 19.86 2.54 12.11
C GLU A 97 21.09 2.16 11.26
N LYS A 98 21.19 2.68 10.04
CA LYS A 98 22.36 2.49 9.16
C LYS A 98 23.64 3.02 9.81
N GLU A 99 23.63 4.21 10.39
CA GLU A 99 24.77 4.76 11.14
C GLU A 99 25.15 3.84 12.31
N SER A 100 24.17 3.27 13.02
CA SER A 100 24.42 2.32 14.12
C SER A 100 25.03 1.00 13.65
N TRP A 101 24.58 0.46 12.52
CA TRP A 101 25.15 -0.74 11.89
C TRP A 101 26.57 -0.49 11.39
N GLU A 102 26.82 0.68 10.81
CA GLU A 102 28.15 1.07 10.35
C GLU A 102 29.11 1.22 11.54
N ALA A 103 28.69 1.85 12.63
CA ALA A 103 29.47 1.96 13.86
C ALA A 103 29.76 0.58 14.49
N ALA A 104 28.77 -0.32 14.53
CA ALA A 104 28.95 -1.68 15.04
C ALA A 104 29.94 -2.49 14.18
N SER A 105 29.84 -2.36 12.86
CA SER A 105 30.76 -3.00 11.90
C SER A 105 32.19 -2.51 12.08
N GLN A 106 32.40 -1.20 12.20
CA GLN A 106 33.72 -0.62 12.48
C GLN A 106 34.27 -1.08 13.85
N ALA A 107 33.42 -1.17 14.88
CA ALA A 107 33.82 -1.69 16.19
C ALA A 107 34.21 -3.18 16.15
N LEU A 108 33.52 -4.00 15.37
CA LEU A 108 33.89 -5.40 15.17
C LEU A 108 35.20 -5.53 14.39
N LYS A 109 35.38 -4.74 13.34
CA LYS A 109 36.61 -4.71 12.54
C LYS A 109 37.83 -4.36 13.40
N THR A 110 37.74 -3.30 14.22
CA THR A 110 38.83 -2.91 15.12
C THR A 110 39.13 -3.98 16.18
N LYS A 111 38.10 -4.65 16.72
CA LYS A 111 38.31 -5.78 17.64
C LYS A 111 39.02 -6.97 16.96
N LEU A 112 38.67 -7.26 15.71
CA LEU A 112 39.32 -8.31 14.93
C LEU A 112 40.79 -7.97 14.69
N GLU A 113 41.11 -6.75 14.24
CA GLU A 113 42.49 -6.29 14.04
C GLU A 113 43.32 -6.38 15.32
N ILE A 114 42.73 -6.03 16.48
CA ILE A 114 43.38 -6.17 17.79
C ILE A 114 43.62 -7.65 18.14
N ALA A 115 42.63 -8.51 17.93
CA ALA A 115 42.75 -9.95 18.22
C ALA A 115 43.81 -10.62 17.33
N GLU A 116 43.85 -10.28 16.04
CA GLU A 116 44.87 -10.76 15.10
C GLU A 116 46.27 -10.29 15.53
N SER A 117 46.43 -9.01 15.90
CA SER A 117 47.70 -8.49 16.41
C SER A 117 48.16 -9.20 17.68
N ASN A 118 47.24 -9.48 18.60
CA ASN A 118 47.53 -10.23 19.82
C ASN A 118 47.92 -11.69 19.53
N CYS A 119 47.26 -12.34 18.57
CA CYS A 119 47.60 -13.70 18.14
C CYS A 119 49.02 -13.77 17.59
N ILE A 120 49.36 -12.86 16.67
CA ILE A 120 50.71 -12.75 16.10
C ILE A 120 51.74 -12.50 17.21
N HIS A 121 51.44 -11.64 18.18
CA HIS A 121 52.35 -11.38 19.29
C HIS A 121 52.57 -12.63 20.17
N ALA A 122 51.51 -13.39 20.45
CA ALA A 122 51.58 -14.64 21.20
C ALA A 122 52.39 -15.71 20.44
N GLU A 123 52.19 -15.83 19.13
CA GLU A 123 52.96 -16.74 18.26
C GLU A 123 54.45 -16.40 18.25
N ILE A 124 54.80 -15.12 18.13
CA ILE A 124 56.20 -14.66 18.21
C ILE A 124 56.79 -14.99 19.59
N GLY A 125 56.04 -14.75 20.67
CA GLY A 125 56.45 -15.09 22.03
C GLY A 125 56.71 -16.58 22.22
N ALA A 126 55.80 -17.43 21.73
CA ALA A 126 55.93 -18.88 21.78
C ALA A 126 57.12 -19.38 20.96
N ALA A 127 57.33 -18.85 19.75
CA ALA A 127 58.47 -19.19 18.91
C ALA A 127 59.81 -18.82 19.57
N LYS A 128 59.87 -17.65 20.23
CA LYS A 128 61.06 -17.22 20.98
C LYS A 128 61.34 -18.13 22.17
N MET A 129 60.32 -18.48 22.96
CA MET A 129 60.47 -19.39 24.10
C MET A 129 60.90 -20.79 23.66
N LYS A 130 60.35 -21.31 22.57
CA LYS A 130 60.76 -22.58 21.96
C LYS A 130 62.23 -22.56 21.56
N SER A 131 62.68 -21.52 20.86
CA SER A 131 64.08 -21.36 20.47
C SER A 131 65.02 -21.28 21.68
N GLN A 132 64.61 -20.58 22.75
CA GLN A 132 65.38 -20.51 23.99
C GLN A 132 65.51 -21.89 24.67
N LEU A 133 64.42 -22.65 24.75
CA LEU A 133 64.43 -24.00 25.32
C LEU A 133 65.30 -24.96 24.48
N GLU A 134 65.25 -24.89 23.15
CA GLU A 134 66.11 -25.69 22.26
C GLU A 134 67.60 -25.40 22.48
N LEU A 135 67.96 -24.12 22.70
CA LEU A 135 69.33 -23.73 23.06
C LEU A 135 69.72 -24.27 24.44
N GLU A 136 68.86 -24.17 25.44
CA GLU A 136 69.12 -24.65 26.80
C GLU A 136 69.26 -26.17 26.87
N VAL A 137 68.45 -26.91 26.10
CA VAL A 137 68.60 -28.36 25.90
C VAL A 137 69.93 -28.69 25.22
N SER A 138 70.33 -27.90 24.21
CA SER A 138 71.62 -28.10 23.52
C SER A 138 72.81 -27.84 24.44
N ILE A 139 72.73 -26.80 25.28
CA ILE A 139 73.75 -26.50 26.31
C ILE A 139 73.80 -27.64 27.33
N SER A 140 72.66 -28.05 27.88
CA SER A 140 72.59 -29.13 28.86
C SER A 140 73.15 -30.44 28.30
N ARG A 141 72.87 -30.73 27.02
CA ARG A 141 73.44 -31.87 26.31
C ARG A 141 74.96 -31.75 26.16
N LEU A 142 75.47 -30.58 25.75
CA LEU A 142 76.92 -30.34 25.64
C LEU A 142 77.62 -30.41 27.00
N GLU A 143 76.99 -29.92 28.06
CA GLU A 143 77.49 -30.02 29.44
C GLU A 143 77.52 -31.47 29.92
N SER A 144 76.50 -32.26 29.58
CA SER A 144 76.47 -33.70 29.84
C SER A 144 77.54 -34.44 29.04
N GLU A 145 77.70 -34.12 27.75
CA GLU A 145 78.76 -34.67 26.89
C GLU A 145 80.15 -34.27 27.39
N PHE A 146 80.34 -33.03 27.84
CA PHE A 146 81.59 -32.54 28.42
C PHE A 146 81.88 -33.17 29.78
N SER A 147 80.86 -33.36 30.62
CA SER A 147 80.97 -34.07 31.89
C SER A 147 81.31 -35.54 31.65
N SER A 148 80.65 -36.19 30.70
CA SER A 148 80.97 -37.55 30.23
C SER A 148 82.38 -37.61 29.68
N TYR A 149 82.83 -36.61 28.92
CA TYR A 149 84.20 -36.52 28.41
C TYR A 149 85.21 -36.34 29.53
N LYS A 150 84.94 -35.46 30.50
CA LYS A 150 85.78 -35.23 31.68
C LYS A 150 85.88 -36.49 32.54
N VAL A 151 84.74 -37.16 32.78
CA VAL A 151 84.69 -38.47 33.44
C VAL A 151 85.48 -39.48 32.63
N ARG A 152 85.31 -39.56 31.31
CA ARG A 152 86.05 -40.51 30.46
C ARG A 152 87.54 -40.24 30.42
N ALA A 153 87.97 -38.97 30.44
CA ALA A 153 89.37 -38.58 30.53
C ALA A 153 89.94 -38.89 31.92
N HIS A 154 89.21 -38.58 32.99
CA HIS A 154 89.56 -38.98 34.36
C HIS A 154 89.55 -40.49 34.52
N SER A 155 88.62 -41.21 33.90
CA SER A 155 88.54 -42.66 33.89
C SER A 155 89.60 -43.25 33.00
N LEU A 156 90.09 -42.59 31.95
CA LEU A 156 91.27 -43.04 31.18
C LEU A 156 92.55 -42.85 31.98
N LEU A 157 92.64 -41.75 32.73
CA LEU A 157 93.71 -41.50 33.70
C LEU A 157 93.65 -42.54 34.83
N GLN A 158 92.48 -42.70 35.44
CA GLN A 158 92.19 -43.65 36.50
C GLN A 158 92.23 -45.08 36.00
N LYS A 159 91.96 -45.40 34.73
CA LYS A 159 92.12 -46.72 34.10
C LYS A 159 93.54 -46.94 33.61
N LYS A 160 94.38 -45.91 33.45
CA LYS A 160 95.83 -46.08 33.44
C LYS A 160 96.37 -46.33 34.86
N ASP A 161 95.76 -45.70 35.86
CA ASP A 161 96.01 -45.96 37.28
C ASP A 161 95.33 -47.25 37.80
N ALA A 162 94.34 -47.80 37.07
CA ALA A 162 93.52 -48.97 37.44
C ALA A 162 93.63 -50.15 36.46
N GLU A 163 94.17 -50.01 35.24
CA GLU A 163 94.91 -51.11 34.58
C GLU A 163 96.11 -51.53 35.45
N LEU A 164 96.51 -50.66 36.38
CA LEU A 164 97.38 -50.93 37.53
C LEU A 164 96.67 -51.44 38.81
N ALA A 165 95.33 -51.40 38.92
CA ALA A 165 94.61 -51.68 40.18
C ALA A 165 93.48 -52.72 40.12
N ALA A 166 92.89 -53.03 38.97
CA ALA A 166 91.79 -53.98 38.87
C ALA A 166 91.50 -54.30 37.38
N ALA A 167 91.56 -55.52 36.84
CA ALA A 167 91.24 -56.78 37.48
C ALA A 167 90.01 -56.65 38.40
N MET A 168 88.80 -56.88 37.84
CA MET A 168 87.48 -57.04 38.53
C MET A 168 86.62 -55.74 38.54
N ASP A 169 85.30 -55.67 38.24
CA ASP A 169 84.16 -56.60 38.40
C ASP A 169 82.90 -56.29 37.54
N SER A 170 81.92 -57.22 37.59
CA SER A 170 80.79 -57.51 36.67
C SER A 170 79.43 -56.83 36.97
N GLU A 171 79.28 -55.99 38.00
CA GLU A 171 77.95 -55.58 38.48
C GLU A 171 77.35 -54.36 37.74
N GLN A 172 78.19 -53.49 37.17
CA GLN A 172 77.77 -52.31 36.41
C GLN A 172 77.11 -52.65 35.06
N LEU A 173 77.41 -53.81 34.50
CA LEU A 173 76.84 -54.27 33.22
C LEU A 173 75.35 -54.60 33.35
N LYS A 174 74.90 -55.12 34.50
CA LYS A 174 73.50 -55.49 34.70
C LYS A 174 72.57 -54.28 34.86
N ALA A 175 73.03 -53.23 35.56
CA ALA A 175 72.24 -52.01 35.74
C ALA A 175 71.97 -51.27 34.42
N ILE A 176 72.91 -51.31 33.48
CA ILE A 176 72.76 -50.68 32.16
C ILE A 176 71.81 -51.48 31.27
N GLU A 177 71.81 -52.81 31.34
CA GLU A 177 70.86 -53.66 30.59
C GLU A 177 69.41 -53.47 31.06
N GLU A 178 69.18 -53.24 32.35
CA GLU A 178 67.83 -53.00 32.88
C GLU A 178 67.28 -51.63 32.46
N ALA A 179 68.08 -50.56 32.54
CA ALA A 179 67.69 -49.23 32.09
C ALA A 179 67.43 -49.17 30.56
N LEU A 180 68.18 -49.95 29.78
CA LEU A 180 67.97 -50.04 28.34
C LEU A 180 66.62 -50.70 28.01
N LYS A 181 66.25 -51.77 28.73
CA LYS A 181 64.96 -52.44 28.52
C LYS A 181 63.77 -51.55 28.89
N GLU A 182 63.88 -50.77 29.96
CA GLU A 182 62.83 -49.82 30.36
C GLU A 182 62.61 -48.74 29.29
N ALA A 183 63.69 -48.14 28.79
CA ALA A 183 63.61 -47.17 27.70
C ALA A 183 63.03 -47.77 26.40
N GLU A 184 63.37 -49.03 26.06
CA GLU A 184 62.79 -49.72 24.91
C GLU A 184 61.26 -49.92 25.06
N THR A 185 60.78 -50.20 26.28
CA THR A 185 59.33 -50.34 26.53
C THR A 185 58.60 -49.01 26.44
N GLU A 186 59.16 -47.93 26.96
CA GLU A 186 58.56 -46.59 26.87
C GLU A 186 58.48 -46.08 25.43
N VAL A 187 59.55 -46.27 24.65
CA VAL A 187 59.57 -45.90 23.22
C VAL A 187 58.53 -46.69 22.43
N SER A 188 58.35 -47.98 22.76
CA SER A 188 57.33 -48.81 22.12
C SER A 188 55.91 -48.31 22.42
N LEU A 189 55.61 -47.96 23.68
CA LEU A 189 54.31 -47.40 24.06
C LEU A 189 54.04 -46.04 23.40
N ALA A 190 55.01 -45.14 23.42
CA ALA A 190 54.90 -43.83 22.77
C ALA A 190 54.69 -43.94 21.25
N SER A 191 55.28 -44.96 20.60
CA SER A 191 55.07 -45.21 19.17
C SER A 191 53.64 -45.63 18.84
N VAL A 192 53.03 -46.47 19.67
CA VAL A 192 51.64 -46.92 19.52
C VAL A 192 50.67 -45.75 19.73
N GLU A 193 50.91 -44.91 20.73
CA GLU A 193 50.09 -43.72 20.96
C GLU A 193 50.19 -42.72 19.80
N ARG A 194 51.40 -42.50 19.26
CA ARG A 194 51.60 -41.66 18.07
C ARG A 194 50.84 -42.19 16.86
N ASP A 195 50.90 -43.50 16.61
CA ASP A 195 50.21 -44.11 15.46
C ASP A 195 48.68 -44.05 15.61
N LYS A 196 48.17 -44.22 16.83
CA LYS A 196 46.75 -44.03 17.13
C LYS A 196 46.31 -42.59 16.89
N ALA A 197 47.06 -41.60 17.38
CA ALA A 197 46.74 -40.18 17.17
C ALA A 197 46.76 -39.79 15.68
N LEU A 198 47.69 -40.37 14.90
CA LEU A 198 47.73 -40.18 13.46
C LEU A 198 46.51 -40.78 12.76
N GLN A 199 46.06 -41.96 13.18
CA GLN A 199 44.86 -42.60 12.63
C GLN A 199 43.60 -41.79 12.95
N ASP A 200 43.45 -41.33 14.20
CA ASP A 200 42.31 -40.50 14.61
C ASP A 200 42.27 -39.17 13.83
N LEU A 201 43.44 -38.56 13.58
CA LEU A 201 43.54 -37.35 12.77
C LEU A 201 43.18 -37.60 11.31
N GLN A 202 43.62 -38.73 10.73
CA GLN A 202 43.25 -39.12 9.36
C GLN A 202 41.74 -39.36 9.22
N GLU A 203 41.12 -40.01 10.21
CA GLU A 203 39.67 -40.23 10.22
C GLU A 203 38.90 -38.90 10.33
N ALA A 204 39.35 -37.99 11.19
CA ALA A 204 38.76 -36.66 11.32
C ALA A 204 38.87 -35.84 10.03
N LEU A 205 40.04 -35.88 9.35
CA LEU A 205 40.21 -35.24 8.04
C LEU A 205 39.25 -35.83 7.00
N ALA A 206 39.16 -37.16 6.91
CA ALA A 206 38.26 -37.82 5.98
C ALA A 206 36.78 -37.51 6.25
N ASN A 207 36.39 -37.30 7.51
CA ASN A 207 35.04 -36.87 7.84
C ASN A 207 34.77 -35.42 7.40
N ASN A 208 35.70 -34.50 7.68
CA ASN A 208 35.59 -33.11 7.25
C ASN A 208 35.51 -32.98 5.73
N ASP A 209 36.30 -33.75 4.98
CA ASP A 209 36.25 -33.77 3.51
C ASP A 209 34.87 -34.23 2.98
N LYS A 210 34.25 -35.23 3.63
CA LYS A 210 32.89 -35.66 3.29
C LYS A 210 31.87 -34.56 3.57
N GLU A 211 31.96 -33.89 4.72
CA GLU A 211 31.04 -32.80 5.03
C GLU A 211 31.21 -31.60 4.08
N LEU A 212 32.45 -31.26 3.71
CA LEU A 212 32.72 -30.22 2.71
C LEU A 212 32.10 -30.60 1.36
N ALA A 213 32.27 -31.84 0.90
CA ALA A 213 31.65 -32.30 -0.34
C ALA A 213 30.11 -32.20 -0.31
N ILE A 214 29.48 -32.50 0.83
CA ILE A 214 28.02 -32.34 1.02
C ILE A 214 27.63 -30.86 0.97
N ARG A 215 28.39 -29.98 1.64
CA ARG A 215 28.14 -28.53 1.63
C ARG A 215 28.30 -27.94 0.23
N ASP A 216 29.32 -28.35 -0.51
CA ASP A 216 29.55 -27.92 -1.90
C ASP A 216 28.42 -28.40 -2.84
N ALA A 217 27.93 -29.63 -2.65
CA ALA A 217 26.78 -30.12 -3.42
C ALA A 217 25.50 -29.32 -3.12
N ALA A 218 25.25 -29.01 -1.84
CA ALA A 218 24.10 -28.19 -1.43
C ALA A 218 24.20 -26.75 -1.97
N LEU A 219 25.39 -26.14 -1.91
CA LEU A 219 25.65 -24.81 -2.44
C LEU A 219 25.43 -24.77 -3.97
N ASN A 220 25.93 -25.77 -4.69
CA ASN A 220 25.69 -25.88 -6.14
C ASN A 220 24.20 -26.02 -6.47
N ASN A 221 23.44 -26.80 -5.69
CA ASN A 221 22.00 -26.92 -5.88
C ASN A 221 21.29 -25.57 -5.64
N ALA A 222 21.62 -24.87 -4.55
CA ALA A 222 21.07 -23.55 -4.26
C ALA A 222 21.41 -22.52 -5.36
N MET A 223 22.64 -22.52 -5.86
CA MET A 223 23.04 -21.68 -7.00
C MET A 223 22.24 -21.98 -8.27
N GLN A 224 21.95 -23.26 -8.56
CA GLN A 224 21.10 -23.63 -9.69
C GLN A 224 19.66 -23.16 -9.51
N GLN A 225 19.10 -23.25 -8.29
CA GLN A 225 17.77 -22.73 -7.99
C GLN A 225 17.71 -21.21 -8.17
N ILE A 226 18.69 -20.47 -7.66
CA ILE A 226 18.80 -19.01 -7.83
C ILE A 226 18.82 -18.66 -9.31
N LYS A 227 19.68 -19.31 -10.12
CA LYS A 227 19.72 -19.09 -11.59
C LYS A 227 18.37 -19.37 -12.26
N SER A 228 17.66 -20.41 -11.83
CA SER A 228 16.32 -20.71 -12.36
C SER A 228 15.27 -19.65 -12.00
N LEU A 229 15.40 -19.01 -10.82
CA LEU A 229 14.53 -17.92 -10.42
C LEU A 229 14.89 -16.62 -11.13
N GLU A 230 16.18 -16.33 -11.32
CA GLU A 230 16.68 -15.18 -12.09
C GLU A 230 16.12 -15.21 -13.52
N THR A 231 16.23 -16.35 -14.21
CA THR A 231 15.67 -16.51 -15.57
C THR A 231 14.14 -16.35 -15.63
N LYS A 232 13.41 -16.84 -14.61
CA LYS A 232 11.96 -16.60 -14.49
C LYS A 232 11.66 -15.12 -14.28
N LEU A 233 12.42 -14.44 -13.42
CA LEU A 233 12.26 -13.01 -13.16
C LEU A 233 12.52 -12.19 -14.42
N ASP A 234 13.60 -12.50 -15.16
CA ASP A 234 13.93 -11.84 -16.42
C ASP A 234 12.83 -12.03 -17.46
N SER A 235 12.30 -13.26 -17.62
CA SER A 235 11.19 -13.50 -18.55
C SER A 235 9.90 -12.76 -18.16
N ALA A 236 9.56 -12.70 -16.87
CA ALA A 236 8.42 -11.93 -16.37
C ALA A 236 8.60 -10.43 -16.58
N ASN A 237 9.82 -9.91 -16.39
CA ASN A 237 10.13 -8.51 -16.62
C ASN A 237 10.04 -8.14 -18.11
N VAL A 238 10.53 -9.00 -19.01
CA VAL A 238 10.36 -8.84 -20.46
C VAL A 238 8.87 -8.85 -20.84
N HIS A 239 8.08 -9.76 -20.25
CA HIS A 239 6.64 -9.82 -20.46
C HIS A 239 5.95 -8.52 -20.04
N LEU A 240 6.20 -8.04 -18.82
CA LEU A 240 5.62 -6.78 -18.30
C LEU A 240 6.02 -5.56 -19.15
N GLN A 241 7.27 -5.50 -19.63
CA GLN A 241 7.69 -4.44 -20.54
C GLN A 241 6.95 -4.51 -21.88
N SER A 242 6.77 -5.72 -22.42
CA SER A 242 6.01 -5.91 -23.65
C SER A 242 4.55 -5.48 -23.48
N GLU A 243 3.89 -5.89 -22.39
CA GLU A 243 2.53 -5.48 -22.07
C GLU A 243 2.43 -3.97 -21.92
N LYS A 244 3.34 -3.36 -21.16
CA LYS A 244 3.42 -1.90 -20.99
C LYS A 244 3.49 -1.18 -22.34
N GLU A 245 4.31 -1.66 -23.27
CA GLU A 245 4.40 -1.06 -24.60
C GLU A 245 3.12 -1.28 -25.40
N THR A 246 2.47 -2.45 -25.32
CA THR A 246 1.17 -2.66 -25.97
C THR A 246 0.08 -1.74 -25.41
N TRP A 247 0.02 -1.54 -24.10
CA TRP A 247 -0.93 -0.61 -23.46
C TRP A 247 -0.69 0.83 -23.89
N LYS A 248 0.58 1.24 -23.99
CA LYS A 248 0.97 2.56 -24.46
C LYS A 248 0.55 2.79 -25.91
N ILE A 249 0.78 1.82 -26.80
CA ILE A 249 0.35 1.88 -28.21
C ILE A 249 -1.18 1.95 -28.28
N ASN A 250 -1.89 1.12 -27.51
CA ASN A 250 -3.36 1.13 -27.49
C ASN A 250 -3.92 2.47 -27.00
N LEU A 251 -3.31 3.08 -25.97
CA LEU A 251 -3.68 4.40 -25.49
C LEU A 251 -3.46 5.47 -26.56
N GLN A 252 -2.30 5.46 -27.22
CA GLN A 252 -2.01 6.40 -28.31
C GLN A 252 -3.02 6.26 -29.46
N ASN A 253 -3.33 5.03 -29.88
CA ASN A 253 -4.33 4.77 -30.92
C ASN A 253 -5.72 5.28 -30.52
N LEU A 254 -6.10 5.13 -29.26
CA LEU A 254 -7.37 5.64 -28.73
C LEU A 254 -7.39 7.17 -28.74
N GLU A 255 -6.31 7.81 -28.29
CA GLU A 255 -6.14 9.27 -28.33
C GLU A 255 -6.19 9.81 -29.77
N GLU A 256 -5.52 9.16 -30.71
CA GLU A 256 -5.56 9.50 -32.14
C GLU A 256 -6.98 9.33 -32.71
N SER A 257 -7.68 8.25 -32.37
CA SER A 257 -9.07 8.03 -32.79
C SER A 257 -10.01 9.14 -32.27
N TRP A 258 -9.89 9.52 -30.99
CA TRP A 258 -10.68 10.61 -30.42
C TRP A 258 -10.31 11.97 -31.01
N ARG A 259 -9.02 12.22 -31.26
CA ARG A 259 -8.56 13.43 -31.96
C ARG A 259 -9.21 13.55 -33.33
N LEU A 260 -9.14 12.50 -34.15
CA LEU A 260 -9.77 12.46 -35.48
C LEU A 260 -11.29 12.67 -35.40
N ARG A 261 -11.95 12.08 -34.39
CA ARG A 261 -13.40 12.27 -34.18
C ARG A 261 -13.74 13.72 -33.79
N CYS A 262 -12.94 14.34 -32.94
CA CYS A 262 -13.08 15.75 -32.59
C CYS A 262 -12.84 16.67 -33.79
N GLU A 263 -11.84 16.37 -34.64
CA GLU A 263 -11.58 17.08 -35.88
C GLU A 263 -12.74 16.91 -36.88
N ALA A 264 -13.28 15.71 -37.03
CA ALA A 264 -14.46 15.46 -37.87
C ALA A 264 -15.70 16.23 -37.37
N LEU A 265 -15.97 16.23 -36.06
CA LEU A 265 -17.07 17.01 -35.47
C LEU A 265 -16.87 18.52 -35.63
N LYS A 266 -15.63 19.00 -35.58
CA LYS A 266 -15.32 20.41 -35.88
C LYS A 266 -15.59 20.71 -37.36
N ALA A 267 -15.16 19.84 -38.27
CA ALA A 267 -15.43 19.99 -39.70
C ALA A 267 -16.93 19.94 -40.00
N GLU A 268 -17.70 19.05 -39.38
CA GLU A 268 -19.17 19.01 -39.52
C GLU A 268 -19.86 20.28 -39.01
N ASN A 269 -19.35 20.90 -37.95
CA ASN A 269 -19.86 22.20 -37.46
C ASN A 269 -19.42 23.39 -38.34
N GLU A 270 -18.27 23.33 -39.00
CA GLU A 270 -17.81 24.36 -39.94
C GLU A 270 -18.46 24.25 -41.34
N VAL A 271 -18.90 23.05 -41.74
CA VAL A 271 -19.71 22.76 -42.94
C VAL A 271 -21.15 23.29 -42.70
N PRO A 272 -21.85 23.83 -43.72
CA PRO A 272 -22.39 25.20 -43.81
C PRO A 272 -23.56 25.54 -42.86
N SER A 273 -23.80 24.81 -41.78
CA SER A 273 -24.83 25.10 -40.79
C SER A 273 -24.66 26.50 -40.18
N GLY A 274 -23.43 26.91 -39.86
CA GLY A 274 -23.14 28.27 -39.40
C GLY A 274 -23.33 29.34 -40.49
N GLN A 275 -23.01 29.02 -41.75
CA GLN A 275 -23.19 29.94 -42.88
C GLN A 275 -24.65 30.06 -43.33
N ASP A 276 -25.46 29.00 -43.21
CA ASP A 276 -26.89 29.03 -43.50
C ASP A 276 -27.64 29.84 -42.45
N ILE A 277 -27.37 29.60 -41.16
CA ILE A 277 -27.97 30.39 -40.08
C ILE A 277 -27.58 31.87 -40.19
N GLN A 278 -26.33 32.16 -40.57
CA GLN A 278 -25.88 33.53 -40.82
C GLN A 278 -26.59 34.16 -42.04
N ARG A 279 -26.76 33.43 -43.14
CA ARG A 279 -27.51 33.90 -44.32
C ARG A 279 -28.98 34.14 -44.02
N GLU A 280 -29.61 33.25 -43.27
CA GLU A 280 -31.00 33.39 -42.84
C GLU A 280 -31.20 34.61 -41.93
N LEU A 281 -30.23 34.89 -41.05
CA LEU A 281 -30.23 36.08 -40.21
C LEU A 281 -30.11 37.36 -41.06
N GLU A 282 -29.18 37.40 -42.01
CA GLU A 282 -29.00 38.53 -42.93
C GLU A 282 -30.24 38.76 -43.81
N GLU A 283 -30.86 37.69 -44.30
CA GLU A 283 -32.13 37.78 -45.05
C GLU A 283 -33.28 38.30 -44.19
N LEU A 284 -33.38 37.87 -42.94
CA LEU A 284 -34.39 38.34 -42.01
C LEU A 284 -34.20 39.81 -41.65
N GLU A 285 -32.95 40.24 -41.48
CA GLU A 285 -32.58 41.64 -41.23
C GLU A 285 -32.94 42.53 -42.42
N LEU A 286 -32.72 42.04 -43.65
CA LEU A 286 -33.11 42.74 -44.88
C LEU A 286 -34.64 42.86 -45.01
N LYS A 287 -35.38 41.79 -44.66
CA LYS A 287 -36.86 41.80 -44.64
C LYS A 287 -37.39 42.77 -43.59
N TYR A 288 -36.81 42.78 -42.39
CA TYR A 288 -37.16 43.73 -41.34
C TYR A 288 -36.91 45.18 -41.79
N LYS A 289 -35.78 45.44 -42.46
CA LYS A 289 -35.47 46.77 -43.00
C LYS A 289 -36.49 47.23 -44.05
N LYS A 290 -36.86 46.37 -44.99
CA LYS A 290 -37.92 46.66 -45.98
C LYS A 290 -39.25 46.93 -45.31
N LEU A 291 -39.64 46.11 -44.35
CA LEU A 291 -40.90 46.29 -43.62
C LEU A 291 -40.92 47.60 -42.83
N LYS A 292 -39.77 48.02 -42.30
CA LYS A 292 -39.62 49.31 -41.63
C LYS A 292 -39.74 50.48 -42.61
N GLU A 293 -39.10 50.39 -43.78
CA GLU A 293 -39.23 51.39 -44.84
C GLU A 293 -40.68 51.51 -45.36
N GLU A 294 -41.37 50.37 -45.51
CA GLU A 294 -42.80 50.33 -45.84
C GLU A 294 -43.64 50.99 -44.74
N HIS A 295 -43.38 50.65 -43.47
CA HIS A 295 -44.07 51.26 -42.33
C HIS A 295 -43.85 52.78 -42.29
N ASP A 296 -42.62 53.26 -42.54
CA ASP A 296 -42.30 54.68 -42.55
C ASP A 296 -42.96 55.38 -43.75
N SER A 297 -43.01 54.73 -44.93
CA SER A 297 -43.77 55.21 -46.09
C SER A 297 -45.28 55.30 -45.81
N PHE A 298 -45.85 54.30 -45.13
CA PHE A 298 -47.25 54.33 -44.69
C PHE A 298 -47.49 55.44 -43.67
N ARG A 299 -46.56 55.67 -42.75
CA ARG A 299 -46.62 56.77 -41.79
C ARG A 299 -46.59 58.12 -42.51
N GLU A 300 -45.66 58.34 -43.43
CA GLU A 300 -45.59 59.56 -44.23
C GLU A 300 -46.84 59.77 -45.09
N LEU A 301 -47.40 58.69 -45.67
CA LEU A 301 -48.65 58.77 -46.42
C LEU A 301 -49.83 59.12 -45.50
N ALA A 302 -49.90 58.52 -44.31
CA ALA A 302 -50.91 58.83 -43.31
C ALA A 302 -50.77 60.28 -42.81
N ASP A 303 -49.55 60.77 -42.60
CA ASP A 303 -49.28 62.15 -42.19
C ASP A 303 -49.66 63.12 -43.31
N ARG A 304 -49.31 62.84 -44.57
CA ARG A 304 -49.76 63.64 -45.73
C ARG A 304 -51.28 63.63 -45.86
N MET A 305 -51.91 62.46 -45.70
CA MET A 305 -53.37 62.35 -45.73
C MET A 305 -54.01 63.09 -44.56
N MET A 306 -53.42 63.05 -43.36
CA MET A 306 -53.89 63.83 -42.22
C MET A 306 -53.74 65.32 -42.50
N GLU A 307 -52.61 65.79 -43.03
CA GLU A 307 -52.46 67.20 -43.41
C GLU A 307 -53.43 67.63 -44.51
N GLU A 308 -53.66 66.78 -45.52
CA GLU A 308 -54.66 67.05 -46.56
C GLU A 308 -56.06 67.05 -45.97
N LYS A 309 -56.37 66.11 -45.07
CA LYS A 309 -57.63 66.07 -44.34
C LYS A 309 -57.76 67.24 -43.38
N ASP A 310 -56.70 67.76 -42.78
CA ASP A 310 -56.74 68.94 -41.92
C ASP A 310 -56.88 70.22 -42.75
N LYS A 311 -56.29 70.28 -43.95
CA LYS A 311 -56.51 71.35 -44.94
C LYS A 311 -57.93 71.27 -45.49
N GLU A 312 -58.43 70.07 -45.76
CA GLU A 312 -59.80 69.81 -46.21
C GLU A 312 -60.79 70.07 -45.08
N ILE A 313 -60.51 69.71 -43.84
CA ILE A 313 -61.28 70.04 -42.64
C ILE A 313 -61.23 71.53 -42.39
N SER A 314 -60.11 72.23 -42.61
CA SER A 314 -60.05 73.69 -42.51
C SER A 314 -60.92 74.34 -43.59
N LYS A 315 -60.77 73.89 -44.85
CA LYS A 315 -61.62 74.33 -45.97
C LYS A 315 -63.08 73.94 -45.77
N LEU A 316 -63.37 72.79 -45.19
CA LEU A 316 -64.70 72.30 -44.88
C LEU A 316 -65.21 73.00 -43.63
N VAL A 317 -64.42 73.42 -42.66
CA VAL A 317 -64.86 74.22 -41.51
C VAL A 317 -65.17 75.64 -41.98
N ASP A 318 -64.38 76.18 -42.92
CA ASP A 318 -64.69 77.44 -43.62
C ASP A 318 -65.92 77.28 -44.52
N SER A 319 -65.99 76.18 -45.27
CA SER A 319 -67.12 75.90 -46.15
C SER A 319 -68.36 75.47 -45.39
N ASN A 320 -68.27 74.90 -44.19
CA ASN A 320 -69.34 74.48 -43.25
C ASN A 320 -69.71 75.63 -42.33
N ARG A 321 -68.83 76.61 -42.11
CA ARG A 321 -69.23 77.96 -41.72
C ARG A 321 -70.08 78.62 -42.82
N ASN A 322 -69.81 78.31 -44.09
CA ASN A 322 -70.60 78.74 -45.25
C ASN A 322 -71.76 77.77 -45.63
N LEU A 323 -71.76 76.50 -45.18
CA LEU A 323 -72.72 75.41 -45.50
C LEU A 323 -73.67 75.12 -44.34
N HIS A 324 -73.34 75.49 -43.10
CA HIS A 324 -74.34 75.77 -42.05
C HIS A 324 -75.26 76.94 -42.45
N GLN A 325 -74.85 77.75 -43.44
CA GLN A 325 -75.72 78.71 -44.12
C GLN A 325 -76.38 78.17 -45.39
N SER A 326 -76.01 76.97 -45.88
CA SER A 326 -76.42 76.49 -47.21
C SER A 326 -76.74 74.99 -47.28
N MET A 327 -77.59 74.54 -46.36
CA MET A 327 -78.51 73.38 -46.55
C MET A 327 -77.87 72.00 -46.26
N GLU A 328 -78.45 71.19 -45.38
CA GLU A 328 -79.54 70.24 -45.70
C GLU A 328 -79.14 69.17 -46.75
N SER A 329 -79.07 67.91 -46.28
CA SER A 329 -79.27 66.63 -46.99
C SER A 329 -78.09 65.84 -47.67
N ARG A 330 -77.85 64.67 -47.05
CA ARG A 330 -77.25 63.33 -47.40
C ARG A 330 -77.61 62.79 -48.83
N PRO A 331 -77.29 61.53 -49.28
CA PRO A 331 -76.42 60.42 -48.78
C PRO A 331 -75.65 59.56 -49.85
N HIS A 332 -74.99 58.46 -49.38
CA HIS A 332 -74.99 57.07 -49.96
C HIS A 332 -73.92 56.71 -51.05
N VAL A 333 -73.29 55.52 -51.20
CA VAL A 333 -73.28 54.21 -50.48
C VAL A 333 -72.33 53.15 -51.12
N ASN A 334 -71.97 52.09 -50.33
CA ASN A 334 -71.63 50.67 -50.65
C ASN A 334 -70.45 50.31 -51.61
N HIS A 335 -69.83 49.11 -51.64
CA HIS A 335 -70.10 47.76 -51.11
C HIS A 335 -68.83 46.85 -51.21
N ASN A 336 -68.73 45.83 -50.33
CA ASN A 336 -68.45 44.37 -50.55
C ASN A 336 -67.25 43.89 -51.42
N ASP A 337 -66.69 42.66 -51.33
CA ASP A 337 -66.86 41.43 -50.53
C ASP A 337 -65.71 40.44 -50.90
N ASP A 338 -65.56 39.35 -50.11
CA ASP A 338 -65.15 37.96 -50.47
C ASP A 338 -63.69 37.61 -50.90
N ALA A 339 -63.11 36.41 -50.69
CA ALA A 339 -63.31 35.19 -49.85
C ALA A 339 -62.15 34.17 -50.16
N ILE A 340 -62.13 32.98 -49.46
CA ILE A 340 -61.64 31.62 -49.90
C ILE A 340 -60.10 31.33 -49.81
N THR A 341 -59.50 30.14 -49.47
CA THR A 341 -59.87 28.77 -49.02
C THR A 341 -58.61 27.85 -48.79
N ALA A 342 -58.69 26.87 -47.84
CA ALA A 342 -58.04 25.53 -47.67
C ALA A 342 -56.48 25.33 -47.75
N MET A 343 -55.80 24.32 -47.13
CA MET A 343 -55.92 22.84 -47.18
C MET A 343 -54.84 22.11 -46.31
N HIS A 344 -55.05 20.80 -46.02
CA HIS A 344 -54.09 19.65 -45.91
C HIS A 344 -53.68 18.95 -44.57
N LYS A 345 -53.59 17.61 -44.70
CA LYS A 345 -53.41 16.44 -43.79
C LYS A 345 -51.94 16.23 -43.34
N GLN A 346 -51.62 15.79 -42.11
CA GLN A 346 -51.56 14.42 -41.52
C GLN A 346 -50.49 13.46 -42.12
N ASP A 347 -49.54 13.01 -41.28
CA ASP A 347 -49.05 11.62 -41.18
C ASP A 347 -48.13 11.45 -39.95
N GLY A 348 -48.44 10.48 -39.08
CA GLY A 348 -47.70 10.20 -37.85
C GLY A 348 -47.95 8.78 -37.37
N ALA A 349 -47.05 7.85 -37.69
CA ALA A 349 -47.11 6.47 -37.18
C ALA A 349 -45.76 5.69 -37.17
N ASN A 350 -44.62 6.28 -37.55
CA ASN A 350 -43.35 5.52 -37.71
C ASN A 350 -42.32 5.69 -36.57
N LEU A 351 -42.62 6.45 -35.50
CA LEU A 351 -41.65 6.75 -34.43
C LEU A 351 -41.65 5.76 -33.25
N SER A 352 -42.67 4.91 -33.08
CA SER A 352 -42.87 4.14 -31.84
C SER A 352 -41.94 2.93 -31.65
N THR A 353 -41.54 2.26 -32.72
CA THR A 353 -40.86 0.95 -32.64
C THR A 353 -39.35 1.10 -32.44
N SER A 354 -38.75 2.13 -33.05
CA SER A 354 -37.33 2.45 -32.94
C SER A 354 -36.93 2.91 -31.52
N ILE A 355 -37.84 3.57 -30.81
CA ILE A 355 -37.61 4.05 -29.44
C ILE A 355 -37.53 2.88 -28.45
N ALA A 356 -38.33 1.83 -28.63
CA ALA A 356 -38.33 0.66 -27.74
C ALA A 356 -37.04 -0.17 -27.87
N GLU A 357 -36.51 -0.36 -29.08
CA GLU A 357 -35.27 -1.10 -29.31
C GLU A 357 -34.04 -0.37 -28.73
N GLN A 358 -33.99 0.96 -28.87
CA GLN A 358 -32.95 1.78 -28.26
C GLN A 358 -32.97 1.70 -26.72
N GLN A 359 -34.16 1.61 -26.13
CA GLN A 359 -34.32 1.51 -24.68
C GLN A 359 -33.85 0.15 -24.13
N ILE A 360 -34.09 -0.95 -24.86
CA ILE A 360 -33.60 -2.29 -24.50
C ILE A 360 -32.07 -2.36 -24.55
N LEU A 361 -31.46 -1.80 -25.59
CA LEU A 361 -30.01 -1.74 -25.74
C LEU A 361 -29.32 -0.95 -24.61
N LEU A 362 -29.94 0.15 -24.18
CA LEU A 362 -29.41 0.96 -23.07
C LEU A 362 -29.46 0.20 -21.74
N LEU A 363 -30.56 -0.49 -21.46
CA LEU A 363 -30.72 -1.29 -20.24
C LEU A 363 -29.75 -2.49 -20.21
N ALA A 364 -29.56 -3.17 -21.34
CA ALA A 364 -28.60 -4.27 -21.45
C ALA A 364 -27.16 -3.79 -21.22
N ARG A 365 -26.79 -2.62 -21.76
CA ARG A 365 -25.47 -2.01 -21.52
C ARG A 365 -25.28 -1.66 -20.05
N GLN A 366 -26.29 -1.08 -19.41
CA GLN A 366 -26.21 -0.72 -17.99
C GLN A 366 -26.13 -1.95 -17.09
N GLN A 367 -26.79 -3.05 -17.46
CA GLN A 367 -26.70 -4.32 -16.75
C GLN A 367 -25.31 -4.95 -16.86
N ALA A 368 -24.72 -4.96 -18.07
CA ALA A 368 -23.36 -5.46 -18.28
C ALA A 368 -22.32 -4.66 -17.47
N GLN A 369 -22.48 -3.33 -17.39
CA GLN A 369 -21.58 -2.49 -16.57
C GLN A 369 -21.68 -2.81 -15.08
N ARG A 370 -22.89 -2.98 -14.54
CA ARG A 370 -23.05 -3.37 -13.13
C ARG A 370 -22.47 -4.75 -12.85
N GLU A 371 -22.65 -5.70 -13.75
CA GLU A 371 -22.09 -7.06 -13.61
C GLU A 371 -20.56 -7.06 -13.68
N GLU A 372 -19.98 -6.20 -14.52
CA GLU A 372 -18.53 -6.01 -14.58
C GLU A 372 -17.98 -5.38 -13.29
N GLU A 373 -18.60 -4.33 -12.77
CA GLU A 373 -18.23 -3.70 -11.50
C GLU A 373 -18.34 -4.69 -10.31
N LEU A 374 -19.41 -5.50 -10.28
CA LEU A 374 -19.57 -6.55 -9.28
C LEU A 374 -18.47 -7.62 -9.40
N ALA A 375 -18.14 -8.07 -10.61
CA ALA A 375 -17.08 -9.04 -10.83
C ALA A 375 -15.70 -8.48 -10.46
N GLN A 376 -15.43 -7.21 -10.75
CA GLN A 376 -14.19 -6.53 -10.34
C GLN A 376 -14.10 -6.44 -8.81
N SER A 377 -15.18 -6.03 -8.14
CA SER A 377 -15.24 -5.97 -6.68
C SER A 377 -15.03 -7.36 -6.04
N GLN A 378 -15.66 -8.40 -6.59
CA GLN A 378 -15.47 -9.78 -6.13
C GLN A 378 -14.03 -10.27 -6.28
N ARG A 379 -13.36 -9.97 -7.40
CA ARG A 379 -11.94 -10.29 -7.58
C ARG A 379 -11.06 -9.55 -6.57
N HIS A 380 -11.35 -8.27 -6.30
CA HIS A 380 -10.59 -7.50 -5.32
C HIS A 380 -10.78 -8.04 -3.90
N ILE A 381 -12.00 -8.43 -3.53
CA ILE A 381 -12.29 -9.07 -2.23
C ILE A 381 -11.49 -10.37 -2.09
N LEU A 382 -11.46 -11.22 -3.12
CA LEU A 382 -10.69 -12.47 -3.08
C LEU A 382 -9.18 -12.22 -2.95
N ALA A 383 -8.64 -11.23 -3.68
CA ALA A 383 -7.23 -10.86 -3.57
C ALA A 383 -6.87 -10.36 -2.16
N LEU A 384 -7.71 -9.51 -1.57
CA LEU A 384 -7.52 -9.04 -0.19
C LEU A 384 -7.65 -10.18 0.83
N GLN A 385 -8.54 -11.15 0.61
CA GLN A 385 -8.67 -12.32 1.48
C GLN A 385 -7.40 -13.18 1.44
N GLU A 386 -6.84 -13.43 0.26
CA GLU A 386 -5.59 -14.17 0.10
C GLU A 386 -4.41 -13.45 0.79
N GLU A 387 -4.34 -12.12 0.65
CA GLU A 387 -3.34 -11.28 1.31
C GLU A 387 -3.46 -11.33 2.84
N ILE A 388 -4.69 -11.26 3.38
CA ILE A 388 -4.93 -11.40 4.83
C ILE A 388 -4.50 -12.79 5.32
N GLU A 389 -4.85 -13.86 4.59
CA GLU A 389 -4.44 -15.22 4.96
C GLU A 389 -2.92 -15.40 4.93
N GLU A 390 -2.23 -14.75 4.01
CA GLU A 390 -0.76 -14.73 3.95
C GLU A 390 -0.14 -13.98 5.12
N LEU A 391 -0.61 -12.76 5.39
CA LEU A 391 -0.17 -11.98 6.55
C LEU A 391 -0.44 -12.70 7.86
N GLU A 392 -1.57 -13.40 8.00
CA GLU A 392 -1.85 -14.22 9.18
C GLU A 392 -0.86 -15.39 9.33
N ARG A 393 -0.49 -16.05 8.23
CA ARG A 393 0.53 -17.13 8.24
C ARG A 393 1.89 -16.58 8.65
N GLU A 394 2.30 -15.46 8.08
CA GLU A 394 3.56 -14.80 8.42
C GLU A 394 3.59 -14.37 9.89
N ASN A 395 2.50 -13.78 10.38
CA ASN A 395 2.40 -13.35 11.77
C ASN A 395 2.45 -14.54 12.75
N ARG A 396 1.81 -15.68 12.41
CA ARG A 396 1.95 -16.92 13.18
C ARG A 396 3.41 -17.41 13.21
N LEU A 397 4.11 -17.35 12.09
CA LEU A 397 5.52 -17.75 12.00
C LEU A 397 6.42 -16.80 12.81
N HIS A 398 6.22 -15.49 12.70
CA HIS A 398 6.93 -14.50 13.51
C HIS A 398 6.69 -14.73 15.01
N GLY A 399 5.45 -15.02 15.43
CA GLY A 399 5.16 -15.36 16.81
C GLY A 399 5.88 -16.62 17.30
N GLN A 400 6.02 -17.64 16.44
CA GLN A 400 6.82 -18.84 16.75
C GLN A 400 8.31 -18.53 16.87
N GLN A 401 8.86 -17.73 15.95
CA GLN A 401 10.26 -17.31 15.97
C GLN A 401 10.56 -16.45 17.19
N GLU A 402 9.68 -15.50 17.53
CA GLU A 402 9.81 -14.66 18.72
C GLU A 402 9.77 -15.50 19.99
N ALA A 403 8.89 -16.49 20.07
CA ALA A 403 8.85 -17.42 21.19
C ALA A 403 10.16 -18.21 21.33
N MET A 404 10.69 -18.73 20.21
CA MET A 404 11.97 -19.45 20.19
C MET A 404 13.14 -18.55 20.62
N LEU A 405 13.23 -17.34 20.07
CA LEU A 405 14.26 -16.37 20.43
C LEU A 405 14.16 -15.95 21.89
N LYS A 406 12.95 -15.74 22.44
CA LYS A 406 12.76 -15.48 23.87
C LYS A 406 13.20 -16.66 24.74
N THR A 407 12.95 -17.90 24.32
CA THR A 407 13.44 -19.07 25.05
C THR A 407 14.96 -19.16 25.03
N GLU A 408 15.58 -18.87 23.88
CA GLU A 408 17.03 -18.94 23.72
C GLU A 408 17.74 -17.80 24.47
N LEU A 409 17.19 -16.59 24.42
CA LEU A 409 17.67 -15.46 25.22
C LEU A 409 17.63 -15.81 26.72
N ARG A 410 16.51 -16.38 27.21
CA ARG A 410 16.42 -16.84 28.60
C ARG A 410 17.43 -17.96 28.89
N ASN A 411 17.73 -18.85 27.95
CA ASN A 411 18.74 -19.90 28.12
C ASN A 411 20.14 -19.27 28.25
N MET A 412 20.49 -18.34 27.36
CA MET A 412 21.75 -17.61 27.37
C MET A 412 21.93 -16.78 28.65
N GLU A 413 20.87 -16.12 29.13
CA GLU A 413 20.91 -15.41 30.41
C GLU A 413 21.16 -16.37 31.58
N ARG A 414 20.55 -17.57 31.55
CA ARG A 414 20.77 -18.59 32.58
C ARG A 414 22.19 -19.14 32.53
N THR A 415 22.77 -19.39 31.35
CA THR A 415 24.17 -19.84 31.24
C THR A 415 25.15 -18.77 31.70
N GLN A 416 24.96 -17.52 31.27
CA GLN A 416 25.81 -16.42 31.71
C GLN A 416 25.78 -16.23 33.23
N LYS A 417 24.61 -16.36 33.85
CA LYS A 417 24.47 -16.29 35.32
C LYS A 417 25.13 -17.48 36.02
N ARG A 418 25.19 -18.67 35.40
CA ARG A 418 25.89 -19.86 35.93
C ARG A 418 27.41 -19.69 35.90
N ASP A 419 27.94 -19.03 34.88
CA ASP A 419 29.38 -18.79 34.74
C ASP A 419 29.96 -17.91 35.86
N GLY A 420 29.12 -17.09 36.52
CA GLY A 420 29.50 -16.25 37.66
C GLY A 420 29.35 -16.91 39.04
N VAL A 421 28.95 -18.18 39.12
CA VAL A 421 28.68 -18.87 40.39
C VAL A 421 29.97 -19.42 40.99
N ASP A 422 30.23 -19.09 42.25
CA ASP A 422 31.31 -19.73 43.00
C ASP A 422 30.97 -21.20 43.28
N LEU A 423 31.67 -22.10 42.57
CA LEU A 423 31.53 -23.54 42.71
C LEU A 423 31.90 -24.04 44.12
N THR A 424 32.72 -23.31 44.85
CA THR A 424 33.09 -23.63 46.24
C THR A 424 31.89 -23.44 47.17
N TYR A 425 31.16 -22.35 46.99
CA TYR A 425 29.92 -22.10 47.74
C TYR A 425 28.83 -23.12 47.38
N LEU A 426 28.64 -23.38 46.08
CA LEU A 426 27.67 -24.37 45.61
C LEU A 426 27.98 -25.77 46.17
N LYS A 427 29.26 -26.17 46.17
CA LYS A 427 29.72 -27.43 46.77
C LYS A 427 29.32 -27.52 48.25
N ASN A 428 29.52 -26.45 49.02
CA ASN A 428 29.17 -26.43 50.45
C ASN A 428 27.66 -26.51 50.69
N VAL A 429 26.86 -25.85 49.85
CA VAL A 429 25.40 -25.93 49.90
C VAL A 429 24.90 -27.34 49.57
N ILE A 430 25.46 -27.98 48.54
CA ILE A 430 25.14 -29.38 48.18
C ILE A 430 25.58 -30.33 49.29
N LEU A 431 26.78 -30.15 49.85
CA LEU A 431 27.28 -30.98 50.95
C LEU A 431 26.35 -30.89 52.16
N LYS A 432 25.94 -29.68 52.55
CA LYS A 432 24.98 -29.46 53.63
C LYS A 432 23.62 -30.07 53.33
N LEU A 433 23.15 -30.00 52.09
CA LEU A 433 21.91 -30.65 51.63
C LEU A 433 21.97 -32.17 51.80
N LEU A 434 23.12 -32.78 51.50
CA LEU A 434 23.34 -34.23 51.64
C LEU A 434 23.52 -34.66 53.11
N GLU A 435 24.15 -33.83 53.94
CA GLU A 435 24.39 -34.12 55.36
C GLU A 435 23.14 -33.95 56.23
N THR A 436 22.36 -32.90 55.99
CA THR A 436 21.22 -32.52 56.84
C THR A 436 19.87 -32.96 56.27
N GLY A 437 19.77 -33.17 54.96
CA GLY A 437 18.51 -33.47 54.28
C GLY A 437 17.53 -32.29 54.25
N GLU A 438 17.95 -31.06 54.59
CA GLU A 438 17.12 -29.86 54.62
C GLU A 438 16.79 -29.31 53.21
N VAL A 439 16.08 -30.12 52.41
CA VAL A 439 15.70 -29.79 51.03
C VAL A 439 14.84 -28.52 50.98
N GLU A 440 14.03 -28.22 52.01
CA GLU A 440 13.19 -27.01 52.07
C GLU A 440 13.96 -25.71 52.07
N ALA A 441 15.02 -25.63 52.87
CA ALA A 441 15.81 -24.42 53.00
C ALA A 441 16.82 -24.28 51.86
N LEU A 442 17.41 -25.39 51.41
CA LEU A 442 18.57 -25.36 50.52
C LEU A 442 18.22 -25.52 49.03
N LEU A 443 17.08 -26.12 48.67
CA LEU A 443 16.66 -26.25 47.27
C LEU A 443 16.42 -24.89 46.57
N PRO A 444 15.79 -23.88 47.20
CA PRO A 444 15.67 -22.55 46.60
C PRO A 444 17.03 -21.89 46.33
N VAL A 445 18.00 -22.12 47.22
CA VAL A 445 19.37 -21.61 47.08
C VAL A 445 20.06 -22.29 45.90
N VAL A 446 19.96 -23.62 45.77
CA VAL A 446 20.50 -24.37 44.63
C VAL A 446 19.82 -23.96 43.32
N ALA A 447 18.49 -23.82 43.31
CA ALA A 447 17.73 -23.38 42.13
C ALA A 447 18.11 -21.96 41.68
N MET A 448 18.41 -21.07 42.62
CA MET A 448 18.89 -19.73 42.33
C MET A 448 20.33 -19.74 41.79
N LEU A 449 21.25 -20.50 42.39
CA LEU A 449 22.64 -20.58 41.94
C LEU A 449 22.72 -21.22 40.54
N LEU A 450 22.02 -22.33 40.33
CA LEU A 450 22.02 -23.05 39.05
C LEU A 450 20.99 -22.52 38.05
N GLN A 451 20.25 -21.46 38.40
CA GLN A 451 19.26 -20.82 37.53
C GLN A 451 18.30 -21.83 36.91
N PHE A 452 17.57 -22.55 37.75
CA PHE A 452 16.60 -23.55 37.29
C PHE A 452 15.45 -22.89 36.51
N SER A 453 14.99 -23.58 35.47
CA SER A 453 13.78 -23.20 34.76
C SER A 453 12.54 -23.39 35.65
N PRO A 454 11.42 -22.69 35.37
CA PRO A 454 10.17 -22.92 36.09
C PRO A 454 9.73 -24.38 36.08
N GLU A 455 10.00 -25.10 34.98
CA GLU A 455 9.69 -26.52 34.83
C GLU A 455 10.60 -27.41 35.69
N GLU A 456 11.89 -27.07 35.83
CA GLU A 456 12.84 -27.78 36.69
C GLU A 456 12.49 -27.59 38.17
N VAL A 457 12.14 -26.36 38.57
CA VAL A 457 11.65 -26.07 39.92
C VAL A 457 10.35 -26.83 40.20
N GLN A 458 9.40 -26.84 39.26
CA GLN A 458 8.16 -27.62 39.36
C GLN A 458 8.43 -29.12 39.43
N LYS A 459 9.40 -29.67 38.67
CA LYS A 459 9.79 -31.08 38.76
C LYS A 459 10.34 -31.43 40.14
N CYS A 460 11.19 -30.60 40.72
CA CYS A 460 11.70 -30.80 42.08
C CYS A 460 10.59 -30.70 43.13
N GLN A 461 9.59 -29.83 42.93
CA GLN A 461 8.42 -29.72 43.81
C GLN A 461 7.42 -30.88 43.64
N ALA A 462 7.18 -31.33 42.41
CA ALA A 462 6.30 -32.45 42.09
C ALA A 462 6.86 -33.79 42.60
N TYR A 463 8.19 -33.96 42.56
CA TYR A 463 8.87 -35.11 43.17
C TYR A 463 8.59 -35.22 44.67
N ARG A 464 8.31 -34.08 45.33
CA ARG A 464 7.99 -33.99 46.75
C ARG A 464 6.58 -34.47 47.07
N ALA A 465 5.59 -34.12 46.24
CA ALA A 465 4.19 -34.52 46.43
C ALA A 465 3.98 -36.04 46.31
N SER A 466 4.89 -36.75 45.64
CA SER A 466 4.87 -38.22 45.49
C SER A 466 5.44 -38.97 46.71
N THR A 467 6.14 -38.29 47.62
CA THR A 467 6.77 -38.90 48.81
C THR A 467 5.96 -38.81 50.10
N ASP A 468 4.82 -38.11 50.12
CA ASP A 468 3.90 -38.09 51.26
C ASP A 468 2.88 -39.25 51.19
N VAL A 469 3.29 -40.43 51.66
CA VAL A 469 2.36 -41.50 52.09
C VAL A 469 2.26 -41.42 53.62
N PRO A 470 1.06 -41.46 54.24
CA PRO A 470 0.87 -41.14 55.65
C PRO A 470 1.50 -42.19 56.58
N PRO A 471 1.97 -41.79 57.78
CA PRO A 471 2.61 -42.69 58.71
C PRO A 471 1.55 -43.59 59.38
N SER A 472 1.74 -44.90 59.28
CA SER A 472 1.07 -45.87 60.16
C SER A 472 1.87 -45.97 61.46
N PRO A 473 1.24 -46.07 62.64
CA PRO A 473 1.89 -45.84 63.91
C PRO A 473 2.54 -47.12 64.43
N ALA A 474 3.87 -47.12 64.57
CA ALA A 474 4.54 -47.80 65.67
C ALA A 474 6.04 -47.49 65.69
N SER A 475 6.55 -47.36 66.91
CA SER A 475 7.94 -47.41 67.37
C SER A 475 8.78 -46.14 67.22
N ASP A 476 8.86 -45.43 68.34
CA ASP A 476 9.92 -44.52 68.73
C ASP A 476 11.30 -45.14 68.55
N THR A 477 12.12 -44.57 67.67
CA THR A 477 13.55 -44.31 67.96
C THR A 477 14.01 -43.13 67.11
N SER A 478 14.86 -42.31 67.73
CA SER A 478 15.38 -41.03 67.27
C SER A 478 15.81 -40.94 65.79
N GLY A 479 15.39 -39.85 65.15
CA GLY A 479 16.17 -39.12 64.15
C GLY A 479 16.80 -39.92 63.03
N SER A 480 15.99 -40.52 62.15
CA SER A 480 16.47 -41.01 60.85
C SER A 480 16.03 -40.03 59.77
N GLY A 481 16.94 -39.09 59.44
CA GLY A 481 16.83 -38.36 58.19
C GLY A 481 16.83 -39.36 57.04
N LEU A 482 15.75 -39.36 56.25
CA LEU A 482 15.63 -40.19 55.05
C LEU A 482 16.76 -39.79 54.08
N SER A 483 17.87 -40.52 54.16
CA SER A 483 19.04 -40.33 53.31
C SER A 483 18.66 -40.54 51.84
N LEU A 484 18.89 -39.51 51.02
CA LEU A 484 18.73 -39.53 49.56
C LEU A 484 19.55 -40.66 48.89
N PHE A 485 20.56 -41.19 49.57
CA PHE A 485 21.42 -42.26 49.06
C PHE A 485 20.82 -43.66 49.13
N SER A 486 19.71 -43.87 49.85
CA SER A 486 19.08 -45.19 49.93
C SER A 486 18.43 -45.66 48.61
N ARG A 487 18.54 -44.85 47.54
CA ARG A 487 17.91 -45.06 46.22
C ARG A 487 18.90 -45.27 45.07
N PHE A 488 20.20 -45.13 45.30
CA PHE A 488 21.21 -45.53 44.31
C PHE A 488 21.65 -46.96 44.61
N SER A 489 21.00 -47.94 43.96
CA SER A 489 21.58 -49.28 43.85
C SER A 489 22.74 -49.19 42.86
N PHE A 490 23.97 -49.16 43.37
CA PHE A 490 25.14 -49.46 42.54
C PHE A 490 25.17 -50.96 42.30
N SER A 491 24.86 -51.36 41.06
CA SER A 491 25.21 -52.68 40.52
C SER A 491 26.51 -52.59 39.74
#